data_AF-A0A539CYI5-F1
#
_entry.id   AF-A0A539CYI5-F1
#
_cell.length_a   1.000
_cell.length_b   1.000
_cell.length_c   1.000
_cell.angle_alpha   90.00
_cell.angle_beta   90.00
_cell.angle_gamma   90.00
#
_symmetry.space_group_name_H-M   'P 1'
#
loop_
_entity.id
_entity.type
_entity.pdbx_description
1 polymer ?
#
loop_
_entity_poly.entity_id
_entity_poly.type
_entity_poly.pdbx_seq_one_letter_code
_entity_poly.pdbx_strand_id
1 'polypeptide(L)'
;MPDTYDDIARRAAQRLSGDLGQDLPAAVEAELQAGGKGPERYEPGTLIALATLLLNVAKFAWDIYRDRTKDTKAAPSAETIARTIRLEPKSFEGVSTEQRDKIINVVVEELLMKPPKA
;
A
#
# COMPACT_ATOMS: atom_id res chain seq x y z
N MET A 1 -19.29 2.34 -3.60
CA MET A 1 -18.64 1.10 -4.08
C MET A 1 -17.80 0.55 -2.95
N PRO A 2 -17.61 -0.77 -2.79
CA PRO A 2 -16.68 -1.27 -1.78
C PRO A 2 -15.29 -0.69 -2.09
N ASP A 3 -14.66 -0.05 -1.11
CA ASP A 3 -13.27 0.40 -1.23
C ASP A 3 -12.42 -0.78 -1.68
N THR A 4 -11.83 -0.76 -2.87
CA THR A 4 -10.86 -1.81 -3.27
C THR A 4 -9.48 -1.45 -2.73
N TYR A 5 -8.51 -2.37 -2.86
CA TYR A 5 -7.11 -2.02 -2.57
C TYR A 5 -6.61 -0.85 -3.46
N ASP A 6 -7.20 -0.66 -4.64
CA ASP A 6 -6.92 0.50 -5.51
C ASP A 6 -7.38 1.81 -4.85
N ASP A 7 -8.56 1.82 -4.22
CA ASP A 7 -9.08 3.01 -3.53
C ASP A 7 -8.25 3.36 -2.28
N ILE A 8 -7.77 2.35 -1.56
CA ILE A 8 -6.84 2.53 -0.44
C ILE A 8 -5.53 3.13 -0.96
N ALA A 9 -5.01 2.59 -2.06
CA ALA A 9 -3.77 3.07 -2.66
C ALA A 9 -3.89 4.54 -3.12
N ARG A 10 -4.98 4.91 -3.79
CA ARG A 10 -5.23 6.30 -4.20
C ARG A 10 -5.22 7.27 -3.02
N ARG A 11 -5.92 6.94 -1.93
CA ARG A 11 -5.98 7.82 -0.75
C ARG A 11 -4.65 7.92 -0.01
N ALA A 12 -3.95 6.78 0.13
CA ALA A 12 -2.63 6.76 0.72
C ALA A 12 -1.66 7.61 -0.10
N ALA A 13 -1.69 7.50 -1.44
CA ALA A 13 -0.86 8.29 -2.33
C ALA A 13 -1.13 9.79 -2.22
N GLN A 14 -2.41 10.18 -2.12
CA GLN A 14 -2.80 11.58 -1.88
C GLN A 14 -2.22 12.11 -0.56
N ARG A 15 -2.34 11.36 0.54
CA ARG A 15 -1.77 11.75 1.85
C ARG A 15 -0.24 11.80 1.84
N LEU A 16 0.40 10.89 1.13
CA LEU A 16 1.86 10.79 1.06
C LEU A 16 2.50 11.77 0.06
N SER A 17 1.72 12.39 -0.83
CA SER A 17 2.23 13.28 -1.88
C SER A 17 3.03 14.48 -1.35
N GLY A 18 2.69 15.01 -0.17
CA GLY A 18 3.43 16.09 0.47
C GLY A 18 4.81 15.67 1.01
N ASP A 19 5.00 14.39 1.29
CA ASP A 19 6.22 13.84 1.89
C ASP A 19 7.12 13.09 0.88
N LEU A 20 6.49 12.38 -0.07
CA LEU A 20 7.15 11.45 -0.98
C LEU A 20 7.18 11.93 -2.44
N GLY A 21 6.53 13.06 -2.73
CA GLY A 21 6.53 13.70 -4.05
C GLY A 21 5.12 13.96 -4.57
N GLN A 22 4.90 15.14 -5.14
CA GLN A 22 3.58 15.59 -5.60
C GLN A 22 3.04 14.75 -6.77
N ASP A 23 3.93 14.11 -7.53
CA ASP A 23 3.59 13.23 -8.65
C ASP A 23 3.22 11.80 -8.24
N LEU A 24 3.36 11.43 -6.95
CA LEU A 24 3.06 10.08 -6.46
C LEU A 24 1.64 9.61 -6.79
N PRO A 25 0.58 10.42 -6.65
CA PRO A 25 -0.77 10.00 -7.05
C PRO A 25 -0.88 9.68 -8.53
N ALA A 26 -0.22 10.45 -9.40
CA ALA A 26 -0.22 10.22 -10.83
C ALA A 26 0.52 8.92 -11.20
N ALA A 27 1.64 8.64 -10.52
CA ALA A 27 2.38 7.39 -10.69
C ALA A 27 1.55 6.16 -10.26
N VAL A 28 0.79 6.25 -9.16
CA VAL A 28 -0.12 5.18 -8.72
C VAL A 28 -1.23 4.93 -9.74
N GLU A 29 -1.83 5.98 -10.29
CA GLU A 29 -2.86 5.82 -11.33
C GLU A 29 -2.28 5.19 -12.61
N ALA A 30 -1.06 5.56 -13.00
CA ALA A 30 -0.38 4.95 -14.14
C ALA A 30 -0.13 3.45 -13.93
N GLU A 31 0.34 3.06 -12.74
CA GLU A 31 0.58 1.65 -12.40
C GLU A 31 -0.71 0.81 -12.36
N LEU A 32 -1.80 1.40 -11.86
CA LEU A 32 -3.14 0.78 -11.87
C LEU A 32 -3.63 0.57 -13.30
N GLN A 33 -3.45 1.56 -14.18
CA GLN A 33 -3.82 1.49 -15.61
C GLN A 33 -2.96 0.47 -16.37
N ALA A 34 -1.66 0.37 -16.04
CA ALA A 34 -0.73 -0.57 -16.64
C ALA A 34 -0.93 -2.02 -16.19
N GLY A 35 -1.82 -2.27 -15.21
CA GLY A 35 -2.11 -3.59 -14.67
C GLY A 35 -0.92 -4.20 -13.91
N GLY A 36 -0.07 -3.36 -13.31
CA GLY A 36 1.08 -3.83 -12.53
C GLY A 36 2.22 -4.44 -13.34
N LYS A 37 2.28 -4.21 -14.66
CA LYS A 37 3.49 -4.45 -15.46
C LYS A 37 4.49 -3.31 -15.20
N GLY A 38 5.04 -3.29 -13.98
CA GLY A 38 6.09 -2.36 -13.60
C GLY A 38 7.36 -2.58 -14.43
N PRO A 39 8.26 -1.58 -14.51
CA PRO A 39 9.51 -1.69 -15.26
C PRO A 39 10.41 -2.81 -14.72
N GLU A 40 11.17 -3.47 -15.60
CA GLU A 40 12.10 -4.58 -15.26
C GLU A 40 13.25 -4.16 -14.31
N ARG A 41 13.44 -2.85 -14.11
CA ARG A 41 14.38 -2.26 -13.15
C ARG A 41 13.80 -1.00 -12.53
N TYR A 42 13.84 -0.93 -11.21
CA TYR A 42 13.53 0.27 -10.43
C TYR A 42 14.80 1.06 -10.22
N GLU A 43 14.82 2.33 -10.62
CA GLU A 43 15.90 3.20 -10.16
C GLU A 43 15.66 3.59 -8.69
N PRO A 44 16.69 3.50 -7.83
CA PRO A 44 16.58 3.91 -6.44
C PRO A 44 16.07 5.35 -6.27
N GLY A 45 15.01 5.52 -5.49
CA GLY A 45 14.38 6.82 -5.24
C GLY A 45 13.36 7.26 -6.28
N THR A 46 12.96 6.41 -7.23
CA THR A 46 11.97 6.79 -8.25
C THR A 46 10.52 6.73 -7.77
N LEU A 47 9.71 7.62 -8.34
CA LEU A 47 8.25 7.67 -8.15
C LEU A 47 7.55 6.34 -8.49
N ILE A 48 8.06 5.62 -9.48
CA ILE A 48 7.49 4.32 -9.89
C ILE A 48 7.70 3.28 -8.78
N ALA A 49 8.92 3.20 -8.22
CA ALA A 49 9.19 2.28 -7.10
C ALA A 49 8.28 2.54 -5.90
N LEU A 50 8.02 3.82 -5.58
CA LEU A 50 7.10 4.22 -4.51
C LEU A 50 5.65 3.84 -4.83
N ALA A 51 5.19 4.09 -6.05
CA ALA A 51 3.83 3.75 -6.49
C ALA A 51 3.58 2.24 -6.46
N THR A 52 4.52 1.45 -6.99
CA THR A 52 4.44 -0.02 -6.99
C THR A 52 4.48 -0.58 -5.57
N LEU A 53 5.35 -0.06 -4.69
CA LEU A 53 5.38 -0.44 -3.28
C LEU A 53 4.04 -0.14 -2.60
N LEU A 54 3.51 1.05 -2.81
CA LEU A 54 2.25 1.48 -2.20
C LEU A 54 1.08 0.57 -2.62
N LEU A 55 1.01 0.20 -3.90
CA LEU A 55 0.01 -0.75 -4.40
C LEU A 55 0.18 -2.15 -3.81
N ASN A 56 1.42 -2.66 -3.74
CA ASN A 56 1.69 -3.97 -3.13
C ASN A 56 1.30 -3.99 -1.64
N VAL A 57 1.63 -2.93 -0.89
CA VAL A 57 1.26 -2.80 0.52
C VAL A 57 -0.25 -2.72 0.68
N ALA A 58 -0.95 -1.94 -0.15
CA ALA A 58 -2.42 -1.84 -0.11
C ALA A 58 -3.09 -3.19 -0.39
N LYS A 59 -2.61 -3.91 -1.41
CA LYS A 59 -3.10 -5.24 -1.74
C LYS A 59 -2.84 -6.23 -0.61
N PHE A 60 -1.63 -6.24 -0.04
CA PHE A 60 -1.31 -7.20 1.00
C PHE A 60 -2.07 -6.90 2.31
N ALA A 61 -2.18 -5.63 2.70
CA ALA A 61 -2.99 -5.21 3.84
C ALA A 61 -4.45 -5.64 3.70
N TRP A 62 -5.00 -5.47 2.48
CA TRP A 62 -6.33 -5.90 2.13
C TRP A 62 -6.52 -7.42 2.24
N ASP A 63 -5.59 -8.22 1.70
CA ASP A 63 -5.64 -9.67 1.79
C ASP A 63 -5.56 -10.15 3.24
N ILE A 64 -4.66 -9.57 4.06
CA ILE A 64 -4.58 -9.86 5.50
C ILE A 64 -5.90 -9.52 6.20
N TYR A 65 -6.49 -8.36 5.91
CA TYR A 65 -7.77 -7.96 6.50
C TYR A 65 -8.87 -8.95 6.16
N ARG A 66 -9.02 -9.30 4.88
CA ARG A 66 -10.06 -10.24 4.44
C ARG A 66 -9.87 -11.63 5.01
N ASP A 67 -8.63 -12.14 5.02
CA ASP A 67 -8.30 -13.45 5.58
C ASP A 67 -8.64 -13.50 7.08
N ARG A 68 -8.18 -12.51 7.85
CA ARG A 68 -8.41 -12.44 9.29
C ARG A 68 -9.87 -12.20 9.67
N THR A 69 -10.59 -11.36 8.93
CA THR A 69 -12.01 -11.12 9.18
C THR A 69 -12.86 -12.37 8.88
N LYS A 70 -12.49 -13.17 7.86
CA LYS A 70 -13.13 -14.46 7.60
C LYS A 70 -12.90 -15.47 8.73
N ASP A 71 -11.66 -15.57 9.21
CA ASP A 71 -11.26 -16.57 10.20
C ASP A 71 -11.79 -16.25 11.61
N THR A 72 -11.68 -14.98 12.03
CA THR A 72 -11.92 -14.58 13.43
C THR A 72 -13.25 -13.85 13.67
N LYS A 73 -14.01 -13.51 12.61
CA LYS A 73 -15.19 -12.62 12.65
C LYS A 73 -14.92 -11.25 13.30
N ALA A 74 -13.66 -10.89 13.52
CA ALA A 74 -13.23 -9.63 14.11
C ALA A 74 -12.27 -8.91 13.15
N ALA A 75 -12.28 -7.57 13.20
CA ALA A 75 -11.33 -6.79 12.43
C ALA A 75 -9.92 -6.91 13.09
N PRO A 76 -8.86 -7.22 12.32
CA PRO A 76 -7.50 -7.24 12.86
C PRO A 76 -7.04 -5.83 13.27
N SER A 77 -6.18 -5.76 14.29
CA SER A 77 -5.58 -4.49 14.72
C SER A 77 -4.59 -3.94 13.69
N ALA A 78 -4.45 -2.61 13.64
CA ALA A 78 -3.48 -1.91 12.79
C ALA A 78 -2.06 -2.47 12.96
N GLU A 79 -1.65 -2.68 14.22
CA GLU A 79 -0.33 -3.19 14.56
C GLU A 79 -0.10 -4.61 14.03
N THR A 80 -1.13 -5.47 14.06
CA THR A 80 -1.03 -6.84 13.50
C THR A 80 -0.77 -6.77 12.00
N ILE A 81 -1.56 -5.97 11.26
CA ILE A 81 -1.42 -5.84 9.80
C ILE A 81 -0.04 -5.25 9.46
N ALA A 82 0.34 -4.14 10.08
CA ALA A 82 1.63 -3.48 9.83
C ALA A 82 2.81 -4.41 10.12
N ARG A 83 2.77 -5.16 11.23
CA ARG A 83 3.82 -6.13 11.59
C ARG A 83 3.92 -7.25 10.56
N THR A 84 2.81 -7.80 10.09
CA THR A 84 2.82 -8.83 9.04
C THR A 84 3.44 -8.32 7.74
N ILE A 85 3.13 -7.09 7.33
CA ILE A 85 3.71 -6.47 6.12
C ILE A 85 5.22 -6.20 6.27
N ARG A 86 5.67 -5.79 7.46
CA ARG A 86 7.10 -5.58 7.75
C ARG A 86 7.91 -6.87 7.70
N LEU A 87 7.32 -7.99 8.12
CA LEU A 87 7.95 -9.31 8.11
C LEU A 87 8.03 -9.93 6.71
N GLU A 88 7.34 -9.37 5.71
CA GLU A 88 7.45 -9.85 4.34
C GLU A 88 8.88 -9.57 3.81
N PRO A 89 9.62 -10.59 3.36
CA PRO A 89 11.04 -10.49 2.99
C PRO A 89 11.29 -9.81 1.63
N LYS A 90 10.27 -9.17 1.03
CA LYS A 90 10.47 -8.43 -0.21
C LYS A 90 11.39 -7.24 0.04
N SER A 91 12.62 -7.34 -0.43
CA SER A 91 13.53 -6.22 -0.58
C SER A 91 12.93 -5.28 -1.63
N PHE A 92 12.40 -4.14 -1.17
CA PHE A 92 12.02 -3.06 -2.06
C PHE A 92 13.28 -2.28 -2.40
N GLU A 93 14.01 -2.77 -3.40
CA GLU A 93 15.18 -2.08 -3.91
C GLU A 93 14.77 -0.68 -4.36
N GLY A 94 15.46 0.33 -3.82
CA GLY A 94 15.22 1.71 -4.20
C GLY A 94 14.22 2.51 -3.35
N VAL A 95 13.70 1.94 -2.27
CA VAL A 95 12.91 2.68 -1.27
C VAL A 95 13.61 2.59 0.09
N SER A 96 13.76 3.73 0.78
CA SER A 96 14.35 3.70 2.12
C SER A 96 13.43 3.01 3.12
N THR A 97 13.99 2.42 4.17
CA THR A 97 13.20 1.80 5.24
C THR A 97 12.20 2.78 5.84
N GLU A 98 12.57 4.05 6.00
CA GLU A 98 11.68 5.11 6.49
C GLU A 98 10.49 5.37 5.56
N GLN A 99 10.73 5.44 4.24
CA GLN A 99 9.67 5.61 3.25
C GLN A 99 8.74 4.39 3.24
N ARG A 100 9.31 3.18 3.32
CA ARG A 100 8.55 1.92 3.42
C ARG A 100 7.65 1.92 4.65
N ASP A 101 8.20 2.22 5.82
CA ASP A 101 7.46 2.24 7.08
C ASP A 101 6.34 3.28 7.06
N LYS A 102 6.59 4.45 6.46
CA LYS A 102 5.58 5.50 6.29
C LYS A 102 4.43 5.05 5.39
N ILE A 103 4.74 4.42 4.26
CA ILE A 103 3.74 3.85 3.35
C ILE A 103 2.91 2.80 4.08
N ILE A 104 3.53 1.87 4.81
CA ILE A 104 2.83 0.83 5.57
C ILE A 104 1.86 1.44 6.58
N ASN A 105 2.32 2.41 7.39
CA ASN A 105 1.47 3.02 8.40
C ASN A 105 0.25 3.72 7.76
N VAL A 106 0.46 4.57 6.74
CA VAL A 106 -0.63 5.31 6.10
C VAL A 106 -1.63 4.36 5.42
N VAL A 107 -1.15 3.31 4.74
CA VAL A 107 -2.03 2.33 4.08
C VAL A 107 -2.89 1.59 5.10
N VAL A 108 -2.30 1.15 6.21
CA VAL A 108 -3.03 0.46 7.29
C VAL A 108 -4.07 1.38 7.94
N GLU A 109 -3.72 2.65 8.16
CA GLU A 109 -4.67 3.67 8.64
C GLU A 109 -5.84 3.86 7.67
N GLU A 110 -5.56 4.04 6.37
CA GLU A 110 -6.59 4.23 5.34
C GLU A 110 -7.52 3.02 5.20
N LEU A 111 -6.97 1.81 5.31
CA LEU A 111 -7.73 0.56 5.31
C LEU A 111 -8.69 0.49 6.49
N LEU A 112 -8.25 0.85 7.70
CA LEU A 112 -9.08 0.75 8.91
C LEU A 112 -10.03 1.93 9.10
N MET A 113 -9.72 3.10 8.54
CA MET A 113 -10.58 4.28 8.57
C MET A 113 -11.82 4.09 7.69
N LYS A 114 -11.67 3.41 6.55
CA LYS A 114 -12.76 3.01 5.66
C LYS A 114 -12.65 1.51 5.40
N PRO A 115 -13.05 0.68 6.38
CA PRO A 115 -12.96 -0.76 6.24
C PRO A 115 -13.86 -1.18 5.09
N PRO A 116 -13.40 -2.09 4.24
CA PRO A 116 -14.25 -2.60 3.19
C PRO A 116 -15.43 -3.35 3.76
N LYS A 117 -16.58 -3.21 3.10
CA LYS A 117 -17.70 -4.12 3.36
C LYS A 117 -17.27 -5.53 2.93
N ALA A 118 -17.22 -6.43 3.90
CA ALA A 118 -16.98 -7.86 3.71
C ALA A 118 -18.00 -8.51 2.76
#